data_AF-A0A1Z4RVA1-F1
#
_entry.id   AF-A0A1Z4RVA1-F1
#
_cell.length_a   1.000
_cell.length_b   1.000
_cell.length_c   1.000
_cell.angle_alpha   90.00
_cell.angle_beta   90.00
_cell.angle_gamma   90.00
#
_symmetry.space_group_name_H-M   'P 1'
#
loop_
_entity.id
_entity.type
_entity.pdbx_description
1 polymer ?
#
loop_
_entity_poly.entity_id
_entity_poly.type
_entity_poly.pdbx_seq_one_letter_code
_entity_poly.pdbx_strand_id
1 'polypeptide(L)'
;MVASLNYWESEKERNYKHWKAEVITFRSRIARLLKRNPSFKKYMQEIYPEIFQDVVKSAQVEFKIGNDNFISLDKALDENYFGL
;
A
#
# COMPACT_ATOMS: atom_id res chain seq x y z
N MET A 1 28.70 4.31 20.32
CA MET A 1 28.43 4.74 18.92
C MET A 1 28.10 3.58 17.99
N VAL A 2 28.88 2.49 17.91
CA VAL A 2 28.59 1.33 17.02
C VAL A 2 27.30 0.57 17.39
N ALA A 3 27.03 0.36 18.68
CA ALA A 3 25.82 -0.35 19.12
C ALA A 3 24.51 0.37 18.73
N SER A 4 24.52 1.71 18.71
CA SER A 4 23.37 2.51 18.33
C SER A 4 23.08 2.42 16.83
N LEU A 5 24.11 2.35 15.97
CA LEU A 5 23.95 2.19 14.52
C LEU A 5 23.35 0.83 14.17
N ASN A 6 23.90 -0.25 14.74
CA ASN A 6 23.39 -1.62 14.52
C ASN A 6 21.94 -1.77 14.99
N TYR A 7 21.57 -1.11 16.10
CA TYR A 7 20.20 -1.08 16.58
C TYR A 7 19.26 -0.39 15.58
N TRP A 8 19.63 0.79 15.07
CA TRP A 8 18.80 1.51 14.10
C TRP A 8 18.64 0.76 12.76
N GLU A 9 19.68 0.07 12.29
CA GLU A 9 19.58 -0.78 11.10
C GLU A 9 18.62 -1.95 11.31
N SER A 10 18.73 -2.63 12.46
CA SER A 10 17.82 -3.73 12.83
C SER A 10 16.38 -3.24 12.95
N GLU A 11 16.17 -2.07 13.54
CA GLU A 11 14.84 -1.49 13.72
C GLU A 11 14.24 -1.03 12.39
N LYS A 12 15.05 -0.48 11.48
CA LYS A 12 14.62 -0.18 10.10
C LYS A 12 14.15 -1.45 9.38
N GLU A 13 14.92 -2.54 9.47
CA GLU A 13 14.54 -3.82 8.85
C GLU A 13 13.26 -4.39 9.48
N ARG A 14 13.14 -4.36 10.81
CA ARG A 14 11.95 -4.80 11.52
C ARG A 14 10.71 -3.99 11.11
N ASN A 15 10.82 -2.67 11.05
CA ASN A 15 9.73 -1.79 10.64
C ASN A 15 9.31 -2.05 9.19
N TYR A 16 10.27 -2.25 8.28
CA TYR A 16 9.95 -2.62 6.90
C TYR A 16 9.23 -3.97 6.79
N LYS A 17 9.70 -5.00 7.50
CA LYS A 17 9.05 -6.32 7.56
C LYS A 17 7.65 -6.24 8.16
N HIS A 18 7.48 -5.45 9.23
CA HIS A 18 6.19 -5.25 9.87
C HIS A 18 5.20 -4.58 8.92
N TRP A 19 5.58 -3.45 8.31
CA TRP A 19 4.77 -2.76 7.31
C TRP A 19 4.38 -3.69 6.15
N LYS A 20 5.33 -4.52 5.66
CA LYS A 20 5.06 -5.49 4.60
C LYS A 20 3.98 -6.50 5.01
N ALA A 21 4.02 -6.99 6.24
CA ALA A 21 3.01 -7.92 6.77
C ALA A 21 1.63 -7.25 6.92
N GLU A 22 1.58 -5.97 7.31
CA GLU A 22 0.33 -5.21 7.36
C GLU A 22 -0.28 -5.02 5.97
N VAL A 23 0.52 -4.64 4.97
CA VAL A 23 0.05 -4.51 3.57
C VAL A 23 -0.54 -5.82 3.06
N ILE A 24 0.14 -6.95 3.28
CA ILE A 24 -0.38 -8.29 2.91
C ILE A 24 -1.72 -8.56 3.60
N THR A 25 -1.83 -8.24 4.89
CA THR A 25 -3.04 -8.45 5.67
C THR A 25 -4.20 -7.62 5.14
N PHE A 26 -3.98 -6.33 4.86
CA PHE A 26 -5.02 -5.45 4.30
C PHE A 26 -5.48 -5.92 2.93
N ARG A 27 -4.55 -6.29 2.04
CA ARG A 27 -4.89 -6.85 0.72
C ARG A 27 -5.73 -8.11 0.83
N SER A 28 -5.34 -9.06 1.68
CA SER A 28 -6.10 -10.29 1.87
C SER A 28 -7.52 -10.00 2.34
N ARG A 29 -7.70 -9.02 3.24
CA ARG A 29 -9.03 -8.59 3.71
C ARG A 29 -9.86 -7.96 2.58
N ILE A 30 -9.28 -7.03 1.82
CA ILE A 30 -9.96 -6.38 0.69
C ILE A 30 -10.34 -7.41 -0.37
N ALA A 31 -9.41 -8.28 -0.78
CA ALA A 31 -9.67 -9.32 -1.76
C ALA A 31 -10.82 -10.27 -1.35
N ARG A 32 -10.88 -10.65 -0.06
CA ARG A 32 -12.00 -11.45 0.47
C ARG A 32 -13.33 -10.70 0.42
N LEU A 33 -13.35 -9.40 0.73
CA LEU A 33 -14.55 -8.56 0.63
C LEU A 33 -15.04 -8.47 -0.82
N LEU A 34 -14.13 -8.18 -1.76
CA LEU A 34 -14.45 -8.10 -3.18
C LEU A 34 -14.93 -9.44 -3.76
N LYS A 35 -14.37 -10.56 -3.31
CA LYS A 35 -14.80 -11.90 -3.71
C LYS A 35 -16.22 -12.24 -3.21
N ARG A 36 -16.59 -11.77 -2.02
CA ARG A 36 -17.92 -12.01 -1.43
C ARG A 36 -19.00 -11.11 -2.03
N ASN A 37 -18.64 -9.95 -2.57
CA ASN A 37 -19.58 -9.00 -3.14
C ASN A 37 -19.12 -8.50 -4.53
N PRO A 38 -19.48 -9.21 -5.61
CA PRO A 38 -19.10 -8.84 -6.98
C PRO A 38 -19.61 -7.46 -7.41
N SER A 39 -20.80 -7.05 -6.97
CA SER A 39 -21.36 -5.73 -7.27
C SER A 39 -20.51 -4.62 -6.65
N PHE A 40 -20.02 -4.84 -5.43
CA PHE A 40 -19.09 -3.91 -4.78
C PHE A 40 -17.73 -3.86 -5.47
N LYS A 41 -17.26 -4.97 -6.07
CA LYS A 41 -16.03 -4.94 -6.89
C LYS A 41 -16.16 -3.98 -8.07
N LYS A 42 -17.29 -4.00 -8.79
CA LYS A 42 -17.52 -3.09 -9.91
C LYS A 42 -17.51 -1.63 -9.44
N TYR A 43 -18.26 -1.34 -8.37
CA TYR A 43 -18.28 0.00 -7.77
C TYR A 43 -16.89 0.47 -7.31
N MET A 44 -16.11 -0.42 -6.68
CA MET A 44 -14.75 -0.12 -6.25
C MET A 44 -13.85 0.24 -7.42
N GLN A 45 -13.96 -0.45 -8.56
CA GLN A 45 -13.19 -0.12 -9.77
C GLN A 45 -13.53 1.27 -10.33
N GLU A 46 -14.79 1.71 -10.18
CA GLU A 46 -15.24 3.03 -10.64
C GLU A 46 -14.68 4.16 -9.75
N ILE A 47 -14.70 4.00 -8.43
CA ILE A 47 -14.27 5.05 -7.47
C ILE A 47 -12.76 5.02 -7.15
N TYR A 48 -12.08 3.91 -7.44
CA TYR A 48 -10.69 3.73 -7.04
C TYR A 48 -9.73 4.81 -7.58
N PRO A 49 -9.84 5.30 -8.83
CA PRO A 49 -8.98 6.38 -9.31
C PRO A 49 -9.06 7.66 -8.47
N GLU A 50 -10.25 8.01 -7.99
CA GLU A 50 -10.48 9.17 -7.11
C GLU A 50 -9.80 8.95 -5.75
N ILE A 51 -10.06 7.80 -5.12
CA ILE A 51 -9.43 7.41 -3.84
C ILE A 51 -7.90 7.44 -3.95
N PHE A 52 -7.36 6.88 -5.04
CA PHE A 52 -5.92 6.85 -5.27
C PHE A 52 -5.35 8.26 -5.35
N GLN A 53 -6.00 9.15 -6.10
CA GLN A 53 -5.56 10.52 -6.24
C GLN A 53 -5.56 11.26 -4.90
N ASP A 54 -6.56 11.05 -4.06
CA ASP A 54 -6.65 11.70 -2.75
C ASP A 54 -5.57 11.19 -1.78
N VAL A 55 -5.28 9.88 -1.79
CA VAL A 55 -4.17 9.32 -1.01
C VAL A 55 -2.82 9.88 -1.50
N VAL A 56 -2.61 9.99 -2.82
CA VAL A 56 -1.37 10.58 -3.37
C VAL A 56 -1.22 12.04 -2.94
N LYS A 57 -2.28 12.85 -3.05
CA LYS A 57 -2.26 14.26 -2.59
C LYS A 57 -1.88 14.36 -1.11
N SER A 58 -2.46 13.51 -0.26
CA SER A 58 -2.13 13.49 1.17
C SER A 58 -0.69 13.07 1.41
N ALA A 59 -0.21 12.02 0.73
CA ALA A 59 1.15 11.52 0.89
C ALA A 59 2.20 12.48 0.34
N GLN A 60 1.86 13.31 -0.65
CA GLN A 60 2.74 14.36 -1.19
C GLN A 60 3.07 15.46 -0.17
N VAL A 61 2.28 15.60 0.90
CA VAL A 61 2.59 16.52 2.00
C VAL A 61 3.84 16.07 2.76
N GLU A 62 4.02 14.76 2.91
CA GLU A 62 5.11 14.16 3.70
C GLU A 62 6.27 13.67 2.82
N PHE A 63 5.99 13.28 1.58
CA PHE A 63 6.94 12.60 0.70
C PHE A 63 7.01 13.24 -0.69
N LYS A 64 8.19 13.20 -1.31
CA LYS A 64 8.38 13.63 -2.70
C LYS A 64 7.86 12.56 -3.68
N ILE A 65 6.54 12.57 -3.93
CA ILE A 65 5.87 11.64 -4.84
C ILE A 65 5.55 12.38 -6.15
N GLY A 66 5.94 11.80 -7.29
CA GLY A 66 5.61 12.33 -8.63
C GLY A 66 4.12 12.20 -8.99
N ASN A 67 3.68 12.96 -9.99
CA ASN A 67 2.27 12.96 -10.42
C ASN A 67 1.90 11.77 -11.33
N ASP A 68 2.88 11.13 -11.97
CA ASP A 68 2.67 9.98 -12.87
C ASP A 68 2.95 8.65 -12.13
N ASN A 69 2.11 8.34 -11.15
CA ASN A 69 2.28 7.16 -10.29
C ASN A 69 1.00 6.32 -10.19
N PHE A 70 0.04 6.49 -11.11
CA PHE A 70 -1.21 5.73 -11.03
C PHE A 70 -0.96 4.23 -11.12
N ILE A 71 -1.52 3.50 -10.16
CA ILE A 71 -1.46 2.04 -10.08
C ILE A 71 -2.90 1.56 -10.16
N SER A 72 -3.23 0.58 -10.99
CA SER A 72 -4.58 0.03 -11.06
C SER A 72 -4.97 -0.72 -9.78
N LEU A 73 -6.27 -0.82 -9.49
CA LEU A 73 -6.77 -1.57 -8.34
C LEU A 73 -6.27 -3.03 -8.33
N ASP A 74 -6.27 -3.70 -9.49
CA ASP A 74 -5.78 -5.08 -9.59
C ASP A 74 -4.28 -5.18 -9.27
N LYS A 75 -3.45 -4.23 -9.74
CA LYS A 75 -2.03 -4.18 -9.41
C LYS A 75 -1.80 -3.83 -7.93
N ALA A 76 -2.61 -2.94 -7.37
CA ALA A 76 -2.54 -2.57 -5.95
C ALA A 76 -2.94 -3.73 -5.01
N LEU A 77 -3.76 -4.68 -5.48
CA LEU A 77 -4.16 -5.88 -4.76
C LEU A 77 -3.29 -7.11 -5.03
N ASP A 78 -2.32 -7.01 -5.95
CA ASP A 78 -1.36 -8.08 -6.21
C ASP A 78 -0.53 -8.38 -4.93
N GLU A 79 -0.47 -9.65 -4.56
CA GLU A 79 0.20 -10.10 -3.34
C GLU A 79 1.72 -9.85 -3.37
N ASN A 80 2.32 -9.78 -4.55
CA ASN A 80 3.75 -9.59 -4.75
C ASN A 80 4.16 -8.13 -4.98
N TYR A 81 3.20 -7.21 -5.12
CA TYR A 81 3.49 -5.82 -5.43
C TYR A 81 3.82 -5.01 -4.15
N PHE A 82 5.00 -4.40 -4.01
CA PHE A 82 5.32 -3.59 -2.80
C PHE A 82 5.82 -2.19 -3.13
N GLY A 83 5.43 -1.67 -4.29
CA GLY A 83 6.12 -0.54 -4.91
C GLY A 83 7.31 -1.02 -5.75
N LEU A 84 7.96 -0.09 -6.46
CA LEU A 84 9.21 -0.34 -7.19
C LEU A 84 10.29 -0.86 -6.24
#